data_AF-A0A815XXE9-F1
#
_entry.id   AF-A0A815XXE9-F1
#
_cell.length_a   1.000
_cell.length_b   1.000
_cell.length_c   1.000
_cell.angle_alpha   90.00
_cell.angle_beta   90.00
_cell.angle_gamma   90.00
#
_symmetry.space_group_name_H-M   'P 1'
#
loop_
_entity.id
_entity.type
_entity.pdbx_description
1 polymer ?
#
loop_
_entity_poly.entity_id
_entity_poly.type
_entity_poly.pdbx_seq_one_letter_code
_entity_poly.pdbx_strand_id
1 'polypeptide(L)'
;MLSENEYRKTKQQLENIPRDLLTKQKNNLKKLLQKKLHEHELASKYPPFQPLPYTQFFINYATHELTLLHLIESVQCSKKIILDTESITIPHQPNEPALIQLQLILPTSYSYVIFVEVCHLPREHDTTFDLIKLFFHTLFQFDKIIYIWGEIK
;
A
#
# COMPACT_ATOMS: atom_id res chain seq x y z
N MET A 1 -6.38 8.12 19.31
CA MET A 1 -6.12 7.43 20.60
C MET A 1 -7.14 7.94 21.61
N LEU A 2 -7.81 7.05 22.35
CA LEU A 2 -8.77 7.46 23.38
C LEU A 2 -8.02 8.15 24.53
N SER A 3 -8.60 9.22 25.07
CA SER A 3 -8.20 9.74 26.38
C SER A 3 -8.54 8.71 27.47
N GLU A 4 -7.91 8.84 28.64
CA GLU A 4 -8.13 7.90 29.73
C GLU A 4 -9.59 7.86 30.21
N ASN A 5 -10.29 9.01 30.20
CA ASN A 5 -11.71 9.10 30.49
C ASN A 5 -12.58 8.40 29.43
N GLU A 6 -12.24 8.53 28.15
CA GLU A 6 -12.96 7.86 27.07
C GLU A 6 -12.73 6.35 27.08
N TYR A 7 -11.52 5.90 27.41
CA TYR A 7 -11.20 4.48 27.55
C TYR A 7 -12.03 3.84 28.68
N ARG A 8 -12.02 4.47 29.87
CA ARG A 8 -12.81 4.01 31.03
C ARG A 8 -14.31 3.97 30.73
N LYS A 9 -14.84 5.02 30.09
CA LYS A 9 -16.25 5.09 29.67
C LYS A 9 -16.60 4.01 28.65
N THR A 10 -15.72 3.75 27.67
CA THR A 10 -15.93 2.73 26.64
C THR A 10 -15.94 1.32 27.26
N LYS A 11 -15.05 1.04 28.22
CA LYS A 11 -15.04 -0.22 28.96
C LYS A 11 -16.30 -0.41 29.80
N GLN A 12 -16.73 0.63 30.52
CA GLN A 12 -17.97 0.61 31.30
C GLN A 12 -19.22 0.40 30.42
N GLN A 13 -19.26 0.99 29.23
CA GLN A 13 -20.36 0.78 28.27
C GLN A 13 -20.39 -0.64 27.71
N LEU A 14 -19.22 -1.28 27.54
CA LEU A 14 -19.13 -2.66 27.07
C LEU A 14 -19.59 -3.65 28.14
N GLU A 15 -19.27 -3.37 29.40
CA GLU A 15 -19.71 -4.16 30.56
C GLU A 15 -21.22 -3.96 30.84
N ASN A 16 -21.75 -2.77 30.57
CA ASN A 16 -23.14 -2.39 30.86
C ASN A 16 -23.97 -2.12 29.59
N ILE A 17 -23.96 -3.07 28.64
CA ILE A 17 -24.82 -2.96 27.45
C ILE A 17 -26.30 -2.98 27.87
N PRO A 18 -27.12 -2.00 27.44
CA PRO A 18 -28.52 -1.92 27.83
C PRO A 18 -29.32 -3.19 27.47
N ARG A 19 -30.12 -3.68 28.43
CA ARG A 19 -30.86 -4.95 28.32
C ARG A 19 -32.11 -4.86 27.46
N ASP A 20 -32.62 -3.65 27.27
CA ASP A 20 -33.79 -3.26 26.48
C ASP A 20 -33.52 -3.24 24.96
N LEU A 21 -32.25 -3.27 24.53
CA LEU A 21 -31.89 -3.30 23.12
C LEU A 21 -32.24 -4.64 22.45
N LEU A 22 -32.63 -4.58 21.18
CA LEU A 22 -32.80 -5.76 20.31
C LEU A 22 -31.46 -6.49 20.15
N THR A 23 -31.50 -7.82 20.01
CA THR A 23 -30.29 -8.68 19.92
C THR A 23 -29.30 -8.22 18.84
N LYS A 24 -29.80 -7.78 17.67
CA LYS A 24 -28.98 -7.24 16.58
C LYS A 24 -28.26 -5.94 16.98
N GLN A 25 -28.95 -5.04 17.67
CA GLN A 25 -28.39 -3.77 18.14
C GLN A 25 -27.33 -3.99 19.23
N LYS A 26 -27.60 -4.92 20.16
CA LYS A 26 -26.62 -5.33 21.18
C LYS A 26 -25.33 -5.85 20.56
N ASN A 27 -25.44 -6.74 19.58
CA ASN A 27 -24.27 -7.32 18.91
C ASN A 27 -23.47 -6.28 18.13
N ASN A 28 -24.14 -5.35 17.44
CA ASN A 28 -23.47 -4.25 16.74
C ASN A 28 -22.75 -3.30 17.71
N LEU A 29 -23.41 -2.92 18.80
CA LEU A 29 -22.81 -2.05 19.83
C LEU A 29 -21.61 -2.73 20.49
N LYS A 30 -21.73 -4.02 20.84
CA LYS A 30 -20.62 -4.82 21.39
C LYS A 30 -19.43 -4.84 20.45
N LYS A 31 -19.63 -5.16 19.17
CA LYS A 31 -18.57 -5.17 18.14
C LYS A 31 -17.91 -3.80 18.01
N LEU A 32 -18.69 -2.73 18.00
CA LEU A 32 -18.17 -1.36 17.90
C LEU A 32 -17.29 -0.99 19.10
N LEU A 33 -17.75 -1.27 20.33
CA LEU A 33 -17.01 -0.96 21.55
C LEU A 33 -15.73 -1.82 21.66
N GLN A 34 -15.81 -3.11 21.35
CA GLN A 34 -14.63 -3.99 21.29
C GLN A 34 -13.62 -3.51 20.26
N LYS A 35 -14.07 -3.09 19.07
CA LYS A 35 -13.20 -2.51 18.04
C LYS A 35 -12.49 -1.26 18.56
N LYS A 36 -13.21 -0.33 19.21
CA LYS A 36 -12.62 0.90 19.77
C LYS A 36 -11.54 0.62 20.82
N LEU A 37 -11.79 -0.35 21.72
CA LEU A 37 -10.80 -0.74 22.73
C LEU A 37 -9.56 -1.37 22.08
N HIS A 38 -9.77 -2.26 21.12
CA HIS A 38 -8.68 -2.90 20.38
C HIS A 38 -7.84 -1.89 19.58
N GLU A 39 -8.47 -0.94 18.88
CA GLU A 39 -7.76 0.15 18.18
C GLU A 39 -6.97 1.03 19.15
N HIS A 40 -7.49 1.29 20.36
CA HIS A 40 -6.75 2.00 21.39
C HIS A 40 -5.53 1.21 21.87
N GLU A 41 -5.67 -0.08 22.16
CA GLU A 41 -4.55 -0.96 22.54
C GLU A 41 -3.46 -0.97 21.46
N LEU A 42 -3.84 -1.10 20.19
CA LEU A 42 -2.90 -1.04 19.07
C LEU A 42 -2.23 0.35 19.00
N ALA A 43 -2.99 1.43 19.07
CA ALA A 43 -2.46 2.79 19.04
C ALA A 43 -1.56 3.14 20.24
N SER A 44 -1.72 2.46 21.38
CA SER A 44 -0.84 2.59 22.54
C SER A 44 0.42 1.73 22.44
N LYS A 45 0.33 0.59 21.75
CA LYS A 45 1.46 -0.34 21.58
C LYS A 45 2.41 0.06 20.45
N TYR A 46 1.86 0.64 19.38
CA TYR A 46 2.61 1.02 18.19
C TYR A 46 2.72 2.55 18.10
N PRO A 47 3.89 3.09 17.71
CA PRO A 47 4.02 4.52 17.51
C PRO A 47 3.01 5.01 16.46
N PRO A 48 2.52 6.26 16.58
CA PRO A 48 1.68 6.85 15.55
C PRO A 48 2.35 6.71 14.18
N PHE A 49 1.59 6.23 13.20
CA PHE A 49 2.09 6.16 11.83
C PHE A 49 2.43 7.57 11.35
N GLN A 50 3.69 7.78 10.99
CA GLN A 50 4.12 8.98 10.30
C GLN A 50 4.34 8.63 8.83
N PRO A 51 3.60 9.26 7.90
CA PRO A 51 3.82 8.99 6.49
C PRO A 51 5.24 9.41 6.12
N LEU A 52 5.98 8.50 5.50
CA LEU A 52 7.28 8.85 4.93
C LEU A 52 7.05 9.77 3.72
N PRO A 53 7.87 10.81 3.53
CA PRO A 53 7.85 11.59 2.31
C PRO A 53 8.12 10.68 1.10
N TYR A 54 7.48 10.99 -0.03
CA TYR A 54 7.64 10.22 -1.25
C TYR A 54 7.60 11.05 -2.52
N THR A 55 8.30 10.56 -3.55
CA THR A 55 8.19 11.06 -4.93
C THR A 55 7.36 10.08 -5.75
N GLN A 56 6.47 10.61 -6.58
CA GLN A 56 5.72 9.81 -7.53
C GLN A 56 6.40 9.78 -8.89
N PHE A 57 6.40 8.61 -9.52
CA PHE A 57 6.85 8.41 -10.89
C PHE A 57 5.80 7.65 -11.69
N PHE A 58 5.70 7.99 -12.97
CA PHE A 58 4.85 7.28 -13.92
C PHE A 58 5.73 6.67 -15.01
N ILE A 59 5.57 5.37 -15.23
CA ILE A 59 6.23 4.61 -16.30
C ILE A 59 5.19 4.31 -17.38
N ASN A 60 5.35 4.96 -18.52
CA ASN A 60 4.53 4.85 -19.72
C ASN A 60 5.34 5.27 -20.98
N TYR A 61 4.69 5.42 -22.12
CA TYR A 61 5.29 5.76 -23.40
C TYR A 61 6.01 7.12 -23.43
N ALA A 62 5.69 8.02 -22.50
CA ALA A 62 6.27 9.35 -22.40
C ALA A 62 7.43 9.42 -21.38
N THR A 63 7.73 8.32 -20.68
CA THR A 63 8.80 8.29 -19.68
C THR A 63 10.16 8.44 -20.34
N HIS A 64 10.97 9.37 -19.83
CA HIS A 64 12.31 9.64 -20.35
C HIS A 64 13.32 8.59 -19.84
N GLU A 65 14.31 8.25 -20.67
CA GLU A 65 15.36 7.27 -20.33
C GLU A 65 16.08 7.60 -19.02
N LEU A 66 16.46 8.87 -18.82
CA LEU A 66 17.08 9.36 -17.58
C LEU A 66 16.25 9.03 -16.33
N THR A 67 14.92 9.09 -16.41
CA THR A 67 14.04 8.73 -15.29
C THR A 67 14.14 7.24 -15.00
N LEU A 68 14.17 6.39 -16.03
CA LEU A 68 14.31 4.94 -15.86
C LEU A 68 15.67 4.56 -15.30
N LEU A 69 16.75 5.17 -15.78
CA LEU A 69 18.11 4.96 -15.26
C LEU A 69 18.19 5.33 -13.77
N HIS A 70 17.64 6.49 -13.39
CA HIS A 70 17.55 6.90 -11.98
C HIS A 70 16.76 5.90 -11.13
N LEU A 71 15.63 5.40 -11.65
CA LEU A 71 14.82 4.39 -10.95
C LEU A 71 15.57 3.06 -10.80
N ILE A 72 16.32 2.62 -11.81
CA ILE A 72 17.15 1.40 -11.75
C ILE A 72 18.20 1.53 -10.65
N GLU A 73 18.95 2.62 -10.60
CA GLU A 73 19.94 2.89 -9.55
C GLU A 73 19.30 2.90 -8.15
N SER A 74 18.08 3.45 -8.06
CA SER A 74 17.33 3.52 -6.81
C SER A 74 16.84 2.15 -6.33
N VAL A 75 16.45 1.26 -7.25
CA VAL A 75 16.11 -0.14 -6.93
C VAL A 75 17.33 -0.89 -6.41
N GLN A 76 18.51 -0.67 -7.00
CA GLN A 76 19.76 -1.28 -6.52
C GLN A 76 20.06 -0.90 -5.07
N CYS A 77 19.80 0.36 -4.70
CA CYS A 77 19.99 0.86 -3.34
C CYS A 77 18.89 0.44 -2.34
N SER A 78 17.73 -0.02 -2.83
CA SER A 78 16.61 -0.45 -1.98
C SER A 78 16.68 -1.96 -1.70
N LYS A 79 16.26 -2.36 -0.49
CA LYS A 79 16.11 -3.77 -0.11
C LYS A 79 14.65 -4.19 0.09
N LYS A 80 13.74 -3.23 0.19
CA LYS A 80 12.34 -3.47 0.56
C LYS A 80 11.44 -2.80 -0.47
N ILE A 81 10.62 -3.62 -1.09
CA ILE A 81 9.76 -3.22 -2.19
C ILE A 81 8.35 -3.66 -1.85
N ILE A 82 7.38 -2.77 -2.02
CA ILE A 82 5.97 -3.13 -1.98
C ILE A 82 5.50 -3.19 -3.41
N LEU A 83 4.80 -4.27 -3.77
CA LEU A 83 4.20 -4.45 -5.08
C LEU A 83 2.72 -4.68 -4.89
N ASP A 84 1.92 -3.89 -5.60
CA ASP A 84 0.47 -4.01 -5.63
C ASP A 84 -0.01 -3.86 -7.07
N THR A 85 -1.07 -4.56 -7.42
CA THR A 85 -1.66 -4.50 -8.76
C THR A 85 -3.08 -4.00 -8.66
N GLU A 86 -3.37 -2.89 -9.32
CA GLU A 86 -4.69 -2.29 -9.32
C GLU A 86 -5.39 -2.66 -10.63
N SER A 87 -6.50 -3.40 -10.53
CA SER A 87 -7.37 -3.63 -11.68
C SER A 87 -8.24 -2.39 -11.87
N ILE A 88 -7.81 -1.46 -12.72
CA ILE A 88 -8.64 -0.33 -13.12
C ILE A 88 -9.57 -0.81 -14.23
N THR A 89 -10.88 -0.71 -14.01
CA THR A 89 -11.86 -0.93 -15.08
C THR A 89 -11.71 0.20 -16.11
N ILE A 90 -11.05 -0.10 -17.22
CA ILE A 90 -11.01 0.78 -18.39
C ILE A 90 -12.30 0.53 -19.19
N PRO A 91 -13.14 1.55 -19.45
CA PRO A 91 -14.32 1.37 -20.28
C PRO A 91 -13.95 0.73 -21.62
N HIS A 92 -14.65 -0.35 -21.98
CA HIS A 92 -14.45 -1.11 -23.22
C HIS A 92 -13.18 -1.97 -23.33
N GLN A 93 -12.44 -2.18 -22.24
CA GLN A 93 -11.41 -3.23 -22.18
C GLN A 93 -11.79 -4.30 -21.15
N PRO A 94 -11.49 -5.59 -21.41
CA PRO A 94 -11.55 -6.62 -20.37
C PRO A 94 -10.67 -6.19 -19.18
N ASN A 95 -11.02 -6.62 -17.95
CA ASN A 95 -10.29 -6.29 -16.72
C ASN A 95 -8.86 -6.89 -16.74
N GLU A 96 -7.98 -6.33 -17.55
CA GLU A 96 -6.55 -6.55 -17.52
C GLU A 96 -5.95 -5.59 -16.48
N PRO A 97 -4.97 -6.03 -15.66
CA PRO A 97 -4.28 -5.14 -14.74
C PRO A 97 -3.56 -4.06 -15.54
N ALA A 98 -4.18 -2.89 -15.63
CA ALA A 98 -3.66 -1.75 -16.37
C ALA A 98 -2.60 -0.97 -15.61
N LEU A 99 -2.53 -1.17 -14.29
CA LEU A 99 -1.67 -0.40 -13.40
C LEU A 99 -0.97 -1.32 -12.38
N ILE A 100 0.36 -1.26 -12.38
CA ILE A 100 1.18 -1.83 -11.30
C ILE A 100 1.63 -0.66 -10.43
N GLN A 101 1.37 -0.74 -9.14
CA GLN A 101 1.89 0.19 -8.15
C GLN A 101 3.07 -0.46 -7.43
N LEU A 102 4.21 0.22 -7.45
CA LEU A 102 5.41 -0.20 -6.75
C LEU A 102 5.79 0.86 -5.72
N GLN A 103 6.18 0.46 -4.52
CA GLN A 103 6.80 1.35 -3.56
C GLN A 103 8.22 0.88 -3.26
N LEU A 104 9.22 1.70 -3.61
CA LEU A 104 10.61 1.49 -3.22
C LEU A 104 10.86 2.19 -1.88
N ILE A 105 11.22 1.43 -0.85
CA ILE A 105 11.59 2.00 0.45
C ILE A 105 13.09 2.26 0.44
N LEU A 106 13.49 3.53 0.47
CA LEU A 106 14.89 3.93 0.42
C LEU A 106 15.50 3.97 1.83
N PRO A 107 16.83 3.80 1.98
CA PRO A 107 17.50 3.81 3.29
C PRO A 107 17.33 5.11 4.09
N THR A 108 17.08 6.24 3.42
CA THR A 108 17.03 7.59 4.02
C THR A 108 15.66 7.98 4.59
N SER A 109 14.79 7.00 4.91
CA SER A 109 13.41 7.26 5.36
C SER A 109 12.61 8.07 4.32
N TYR A 110 12.79 7.73 3.04
CA TYR A 110 12.07 8.27 1.89
C TYR A 110 11.57 7.12 1.04
N SER A 111 10.55 7.32 0.22
CA SER A 111 10.10 6.28 -0.72
C SER A 111 9.80 6.82 -2.11
N TYR A 112 9.91 5.94 -3.11
CA TYR A 112 9.37 6.22 -4.43
C TYR A 112 8.11 5.41 -4.63
N VAL A 113 7.04 6.06 -5.06
CA VAL A 113 5.80 5.41 -5.49
C VAL A 113 5.78 5.46 -7.01
N ILE A 114 5.83 4.31 -7.65
CA ILE A 114 5.99 4.17 -9.09
C ILE A 114 4.73 3.51 -9.63
N PHE A 115 4.10 4.18 -10.58
CA PHE A 115 2.93 3.71 -11.29
C PHE A 115 3.35 3.27 -12.69
N VAL A 116 3.15 1.98 -12.99
CA VAL A 116 3.46 1.42 -14.31
C VAL A 116 2.16 1.20 -15.06
N GLU A 117 1.94 1.99 -16.09
CA GLU A 117 0.74 1.93 -16.93
C GLU A 117 0.96 0.91 -18.04
N VAL A 118 0.66 -0.36 -17.75
CA VAL A 118 1.05 -1.52 -18.58
C VAL A 118 0.49 -1.42 -20.02
N CYS A 119 -0.73 -0.88 -20.16
CA CYS A 119 -1.37 -0.67 -21.47
C CYS A 119 -0.80 0.50 -22.27
N HIS A 120 0.06 1.32 -21.66
CA HIS A 120 0.64 2.53 -22.24
C HIS A 120 2.16 2.48 -22.32
N LEU A 121 2.77 1.29 -22.26
CA LEU A 121 4.22 1.16 -22.38
C LEU A 121 4.75 1.48 -23.80
N PRO A 122 6.02 1.89 -23.94
CA PRO A 122 6.67 2.00 -25.23
C PRO A 122 6.66 0.68 -26.00
N ARG A 123 6.91 0.74 -27.32
CA ARG A 123 6.99 -0.46 -28.17
C ARG A 123 8.24 -1.28 -27.87
N GLU A 124 8.20 -2.58 -28.17
CA GLU A 124 9.29 -3.52 -27.85
C GLU A 124 10.66 -3.19 -28.45
N HIS A 125 10.70 -2.41 -29.53
CA HIS A 125 11.93 -1.99 -30.21
C HIS A 125 12.50 -0.65 -29.68
N ASP A 126 11.81 -0.01 -28.73
CA ASP A 126 12.24 1.25 -28.12
C ASP A 126 13.28 0.98 -27.02
N THR A 127 14.35 1.78 -26.98
CA THR A 127 15.38 1.71 -25.93
C THR A 127 14.78 1.89 -24.54
N THR A 128 13.73 2.71 -24.43
CA THR A 128 12.95 2.91 -23.21
C THR A 128 12.32 1.61 -22.72
N PHE A 129 11.83 0.76 -23.64
CA PHE A 129 11.26 -0.54 -23.28
C PHE A 129 12.32 -1.50 -22.73
N ASP A 130 13.53 -1.48 -23.29
CA ASP A 130 14.66 -2.24 -22.77
C ASP A 130 15.04 -1.81 -21.35
N LEU A 131 15.03 -0.51 -21.07
CA LEU A 131 15.26 0.01 -19.72
C LEU A 131 14.16 -0.40 -18.74
N ILE A 132 12.90 -0.44 -19.18
CA ILE A 132 11.79 -0.92 -18.34
C ILE A 132 11.97 -2.41 -18.00
N LYS A 133 12.38 -3.24 -18.97
CA LYS A 133 12.72 -4.64 -18.71
C LYS A 133 13.87 -4.76 -17.70
N LEU A 134 14.92 -3.96 -17.85
CA LEU A 134 16.06 -3.93 -16.93
C LEU A 134 15.64 -3.48 -15.52
N PHE A 135 14.75 -2.49 -15.42
CA PHE A 135 14.17 -2.04 -14.16
C PHE A 135 13.45 -3.18 -13.43
N PHE A 136 12.54 -3.88 -14.09
CA PHE A 136 11.85 -5.03 -13.49
C PHE A 136 12.81 -6.19 -13.17
N HIS A 137 13.78 -6.47 -14.04
CA HIS A 137 14.80 -7.48 -13.76
C HIS A 137 15.59 -7.17 -12.48
N THR A 138 15.95 -5.90 -12.28
CA THR A 138 16.66 -5.42 -11.09
C THR A 138 15.77 -5.50 -9.84
N LEU A 139 14.47 -5.26 -10.00
CA LEU A 139 13.48 -5.29 -8.92
C LEU A 139 13.29 -6.70 -8.33
N PHE A 140 13.36 -7.73 -9.16
CA PHE A 140 13.15 -9.13 -8.76
C PHE A 140 14.46 -9.90 -8.48
N GLN A 141 15.55 -9.19 -8.16
CA GLN A 141 16.79 -9.82 -7.72
C GLN A 141 16.67 -10.46 -6.32
N PHE A 142 17.47 -11.49 -6.07
CA PHE A 142 17.39 -12.31 -4.85
C PHE A 142 17.68 -11.58 -3.53
N ASP A 143 18.28 -10.39 -3.58
CA ASP A 143 18.59 -9.58 -2.41
C ASP A 143 17.42 -8.70 -1.93
N LYS A 144 16.28 -8.73 -2.65
CA LYS A 144 15.10 -7.90 -2.37
C LYS A 144 14.07 -8.65 -1.53
N ILE A 145 13.45 -7.94 -0.59
CA ILE A 145 12.26 -8.38 0.14
C ILE A 145 11.05 -7.70 -0.47
N ILE A 146 10.15 -8.48 -1.05
CA ILE A 146 8.95 -8.00 -1.73
C ILE A 146 7.73 -8.26 -0.84
N TYR A 147 7.02 -7.20 -0.49
CA TYR A 147 5.74 -7.25 0.20
C TYR A 147 4.63 -7.12 -0.84
N ILE A 148 3.69 -8.07 -0.84
CA ILE A 148 2.53 -8.08 -1.74
C ILE A 148 1.29 -8.23 -0.89
N TRP A 149 0.24 -7.48 -1.22
CA TRP A 149 -1.07 -7.61 -0.58
C TRP A 149 -2.01 -8.40 -1.49
N GLY A 150 -2.71 -9.39 -0.94
CA GLY A 150 -3.64 -10.25 -1.68
C GLY A 150 -3.42 -11.74 -1.43
N GLU A 151 -4.39 -12.56 -1.82
CA GLU A 151 -4.25 -14.01 -1.79
C GLU A 151 -3.38 -14.45 -2.96
N ILE A 152 -2.29 -15.17 -2.68
CA ILE A 152 -1.59 -15.97 -3.69
C ILE A 152 -2.51 -17.15 -3.98
N LYS A 153 -3.30 -17.05 -5.07
CA LYS A 153 -4.10 -18.17 -5.57
C LYS A 153 -3.25 -19.14 -6.36
#